data_AF-A0A1H5TZY7-F1
#
_entry.id   AF-A0A1H5TZY7-F1
#
_cell.length_a   1.000
_cell.length_b   1.000
_cell.length_c   1.000
_cell.angle_alpha   90.00
_cell.angle_beta   90.00
_cell.angle_gamma   90.00
#
_symmetry.space_group_name_H-M   'P 1'
#
loop_
_entity.id
_entity.type
_entity.pdbx_description
1 polymer ?
#
loop_
_entity_poly.entity_id
_entity_poly.type
_entity_poly.pdbx_seq_one_letter_code
_entity_poly.pdbx_strand_id
1 'polypeptide(L)'
;MLGIFRRDQSNAARQPERSSRHSRGWTGLHAHLQSHDSLRVLDFGATSPSNINYLTALGHSVYMANIVQDASRPEWLTPSGEGVTPEYDVERFVSSNLDFSGRDFDVVLLWDTADYLPKQLVPAVFDRLRTVLRPDGRLLAFFHGKIDGTGTRFSRYQLTNTENLDLIESGEFPMLQVYPTRQIEKFFEGYSSTHFYLGKDNVREVIAVR
;
A
#
# COMPACT_ATOMS: atom_id res chain seq x y z
N MET A 1 -58.76 -1.24 -0.57
CA MET A 1 -57.63 -2.00 -1.16
C MET A 1 -56.97 -1.11 -2.21
N LEU A 2 -55.98 -0.31 -1.81
CA LEU A 2 -55.23 0.57 -2.72
C LEU A 2 -53.75 0.31 -2.47
N GLY A 3 -53.14 -0.47 -3.37
CA GLY A 3 -51.73 -0.84 -3.31
C GLY A 3 -50.85 0.29 -3.82
N ILE A 4 -49.98 0.81 -2.96
CA ILE A 4 -48.93 1.76 -3.32
C ILE A 4 -47.78 0.95 -3.94
N PHE A 5 -47.57 1.11 -5.25
CA PHE A 5 -46.34 0.66 -5.91
C PHE A 5 -45.18 1.55 -5.44
N ARG A 6 -44.37 1.03 -4.52
CA ARG A 6 -43.03 1.57 -4.23
C ARG A 6 -42.13 1.18 -5.42
N ARG A 7 -41.69 2.17 -6.20
CA ARG A 7 -40.56 2.01 -7.12
C ARG A 7 -39.33 1.73 -6.27
N ASP A 8 -38.72 0.56 -6.45
CA ASP A 8 -37.34 0.33 -6.03
C ASP A 8 -36.45 1.39 -6.66
N GLN A 9 -35.78 2.17 -5.81
CA GLN A 9 -34.72 3.06 -6.26
C GLN A 9 -33.57 2.18 -6.73
N SER A 10 -33.36 2.25 -8.04
CA SER A 10 -32.16 1.89 -8.79
C SER A 10 -30.89 1.82 -7.95
N ASN A 11 -30.30 0.63 -7.90
CA ASN A 11 -28.93 0.37 -7.47
C ASN A 11 -27.98 0.96 -8.53
N ALA A 12 -27.81 2.28 -8.55
CA ALA A 12 -26.79 2.94 -9.35
C ALA A 12 -25.44 2.65 -8.71
N ALA A 13 -24.57 1.92 -9.40
CA ALA A 13 -23.18 1.75 -8.99
C ALA A 13 -22.58 3.15 -8.76
N ARG A 14 -22.20 3.46 -7.52
CA ARG A 14 -21.52 4.72 -7.21
C ARG A 14 -20.23 4.75 -8.01
N GLN A 15 -20.01 5.83 -8.77
CA GLN A 15 -18.71 6.04 -9.38
C GLN A 15 -17.67 6.17 -8.25
N PRO A 16 -16.49 5.55 -8.38
CA PRO A 16 -15.45 5.65 -7.37
C PRO A 16 -15.05 7.11 -7.20
N GLU A 17 -15.04 7.59 -5.95
CA GLU A 17 -14.65 8.95 -5.65
C GLU A 17 -13.18 9.15 -6.05
N ARG A 18 -12.90 10.25 -6.76
CA ARG A 18 -11.56 10.63 -7.20
C ARG A 18 -11.14 11.89 -6.46
N SER A 19 -9.97 11.84 -5.85
CA SER A 19 -9.33 12.99 -5.23
C SER A 19 -7.88 13.12 -5.71
N SER A 20 -7.26 14.28 -5.45
CA SER A 20 -5.86 14.51 -5.76
C SER A 20 -5.16 15.01 -4.51
N ARG A 21 -3.95 14.52 -4.26
CA ARG A 21 -3.15 14.90 -3.08
C ARG A 21 -1.71 15.20 -3.46
N HIS A 22 -1.20 16.31 -2.94
CA HIS A 22 0.21 16.64 -3.05
C HIS A 22 1.03 15.67 -2.20
N SER A 23 2.11 15.11 -2.75
CA SER A 23 2.99 14.18 -2.06
C SER A 23 4.45 14.61 -2.17
N ARG A 24 5.04 14.94 -1.02
CA ARG A 24 6.45 15.36 -0.94
C ARG A 24 7.39 14.17 -1.14
N GLY A 25 7.00 13.01 -0.63
CA GLY A 25 7.69 11.75 -0.87
C GLY A 25 7.71 11.40 -2.35
N TRP A 26 6.56 11.55 -3.04
CA TRP A 26 6.51 11.38 -4.49
C TRP A 26 7.40 12.37 -5.22
N THR A 27 7.38 13.66 -4.89
CA THR A 27 8.27 14.65 -5.54
C THR A 27 9.74 14.21 -5.51
N GLY A 28 10.24 13.72 -4.36
CA GLY A 28 11.63 13.27 -4.23
C GLY A 28 11.92 11.99 -5.01
N LEU A 29 10.99 11.03 -5.02
CA LEU A 29 11.15 9.76 -5.73
C LEU A 29 10.95 9.90 -7.25
N HIS A 30 10.06 10.79 -7.66
CA HIS A 30 9.77 11.11 -9.07
C HIS A 30 11.00 11.64 -9.78
N ALA A 31 11.73 12.57 -9.14
CA ALA A 31 13.00 13.06 -9.67
C ALA A 31 14.06 11.95 -9.81
N HIS A 32 14.09 10.98 -8.89
CA HIS A 32 14.98 9.82 -8.99
C HIS A 32 14.59 8.92 -10.17
N LEU A 33 13.31 8.61 -10.34
CA LEU A 33 12.80 7.82 -11.47
C LEU A 33 13.09 8.51 -12.82
N GLN A 34 12.96 9.84 -12.91
CA GLN A 34 13.24 10.58 -14.15
C GLN A 34 14.73 10.67 -14.51
N SER A 35 15.63 10.50 -13.54
CA SER A 35 17.08 10.67 -13.73
C SER A 35 17.82 9.35 -13.94
N HIS A 36 17.13 8.23 -13.88
CA HIS A 36 17.69 6.89 -14.00
C HIS A 36 16.87 6.10 -15.01
N ASP A 37 17.52 5.19 -15.74
CA ASP A 37 16.83 4.31 -16.68
C ASP A 37 16.73 2.88 -16.12
N SER A 38 15.80 2.09 -16.64
CA SER A 38 15.76 0.63 -16.42
C SER A 38 15.65 0.16 -14.96
N LEU A 39 15.13 1.00 -14.06
CA LEU A 39 14.84 0.62 -12.68
C LEU A 39 13.78 -0.49 -12.60
N ARG A 40 13.88 -1.35 -11.60
CA ARG A 40 12.85 -2.32 -11.20
C ARG A 40 12.02 -1.74 -10.07
N VAL A 41 10.77 -1.45 -10.36
CA VAL A 41 9.82 -0.83 -9.43
C VAL A 41 8.82 -1.88 -8.95
N LEU A 42 8.72 -2.07 -7.64
CA LEU A 42 7.65 -2.82 -6.99
C LEU A 42 6.54 -1.84 -6.58
N ASP A 43 5.38 -1.93 -7.23
CA ASP A 43 4.16 -1.18 -6.87
C ASP A 43 3.32 -2.03 -5.91
N PHE A 44 3.28 -1.62 -4.64
CA PHE A 44 2.73 -2.42 -3.54
C PHE A 44 1.47 -1.77 -2.95
N GLY A 45 0.33 -2.25 -3.44
CA GLY A 45 -1.02 -1.82 -3.05
C GLY A 45 -2.02 -2.12 -4.16
N ALA A 46 -3.17 -1.44 -4.14
CA ALA A 46 -4.21 -1.67 -5.17
C ALA A 46 -3.66 -1.42 -6.58
N THR A 47 -3.67 -2.46 -7.43
CA THR A 47 -3.06 -2.43 -8.77
C THR A 47 -3.59 -1.29 -9.62
N SER A 48 -2.69 -0.50 -10.21
CA SER A 48 -3.01 0.67 -11.04
C SER A 48 -2.46 0.51 -12.47
N PRO A 49 -3.32 0.30 -13.49
CA PRO A 49 -2.87 0.31 -14.89
C PRO A 49 -2.20 1.64 -15.28
N SER A 50 -2.64 2.76 -14.69
CA SER A 50 -2.01 4.07 -14.90
C SER A 50 -0.56 4.10 -14.43
N ASN A 51 -0.24 3.46 -13.28
CA ASN A 51 1.14 3.41 -12.77
C ASN A 51 2.03 2.56 -13.68
N ILE A 52 1.51 1.42 -14.14
CA ILE A 52 2.22 0.54 -15.08
C ILE A 52 2.58 1.33 -16.34
N ASN A 53 1.59 1.97 -16.97
CA ASN A 53 1.82 2.76 -18.18
C ASN A 53 2.80 3.91 -17.94
N TYR A 54 2.67 4.61 -16.81
CA TYR A 54 3.53 5.73 -16.48
C TYR A 54 4.99 5.30 -16.29
N LEU A 55 5.25 4.30 -15.45
CA LEU A 55 6.60 3.83 -15.13
C LEU A 55 7.26 3.13 -16.33
N THR A 56 6.50 2.37 -17.13
CA THR A 56 7.03 1.75 -18.35
C THR A 56 7.33 2.77 -19.45
N ALA A 57 6.56 3.86 -19.53
CA ALA A 57 6.87 4.98 -20.43
C ALA A 57 8.17 5.71 -20.03
N LEU A 58 8.57 5.65 -18.76
CA LEU A 58 9.88 6.09 -18.28
C LEU A 58 10.99 5.04 -18.49
N GLY A 59 10.69 3.89 -19.10
CA GLY A 59 11.67 2.83 -19.37
C GLY A 59 11.95 1.90 -18.19
N HIS A 60 11.10 1.86 -17.17
CA HIS A 60 11.27 0.99 -16.00
C HIS A 60 10.53 -0.35 -16.15
N SER A 61 11.04 -1.37 -15.46
CA SER A 61 10.33 -2.64 -15.25
C SER A 61 9.44 -2.54 -14.02
N VAL A 62 8.21 -3.02 -14.13
CA VAL A 62 7.17 -2.77 -13.12
C VAL A 62 6.57 -4.09 -12.65
N TYR A 63 6.56 -4.30 -11.34
CA TYR A 63 6.07 -5.51 -10.67
C TYR A 63 5.01 -5.13 -9.65
N MET A 64 3.87 -5.80 -9.67
CA MET A 64 2.75 -5.51 -8.76
C MET A 64 2.75 -6.48 -7.58
N ALA A 65 2.39 -5.99 -6.40
CA ALA A 65 1.96 -6.80 -5.28
C ALA A 65 0.75 -6.16 -4.60
N ASN A 66 -0.30 -6.94 -4.36
CA ASN A 66 -1.48 -6.50 -3.61
C ASN A 66 -1.92 -7.62 -2.69
N ILE A 67 -1.67 -7.47 -1.39
CA ILE A 67 -1.86 -8.56 -0.42
C ILE A 67 -2.99 -8.29 0.59
N VAL A 68 -3.70 -7.16 0.48
CA VAL A 68 -4.76 -6.79 1.43
C VAL A 68 -5.90 -7.79 1.39
N GLN A 69 -6.35 -8.16 0.18
CA GLN A 69 -7.40 -9.15 0.01
C GLN A 69 -6.95 -10.52 0.51
N ASP A 70 -5.75 -10.96 0.14
CA ASP A 70 -5.25 -12.27 0.56
C ASP A 70 -5.12 -12.34 2.08
N ALA A 71 -4.57 -11.31 2.73
CA ALA A 71 -4.43 -11.24 4.18
C ALA A 71 -5.76 -11.36 4.95
N SER A 72 -6.90 -11.08 4.31
CA SER A 72 -8.22 -11.24 4.93
C SER A 72 -8.75 -12.68 4.90
N ARG A 73 -8.09 -13.60 4.18
CA ARG A 73 -8.55 -14.98 4.02
C ARG A 73 -8.24 -15.83 5.26
N PRO A 74 -9.18 -16.68 5.71
CA PRO A 74 -9.01 -17.48 6.93
C PRO A 74 -7.94 -18.57 6.81
N GLU A 75 -7.49 -18.91 5.60
CA GLU A 75 -6.46 -19.93 5.35
C GLU A 75 -5.06 -19.59 5.89
N TRP A 76 -4.85 -18.32 6.23
CA TRP A 76 -3.63 -17.83 6.89
C TRP A 76 -3.69 -17.91 8.41
N LEU A 77 -4.84 -18.29 8.98
CA LEU A 77 -4.97 -18.53 10.40
C LEU A 77 -4.60 -19.98 10.72
N THR A 78 -3.91 -20.18 11.83
CA THR A 78 -3.65 -21.50 12.39
C THR A 78 -4.98 -22.16 12.79
N PRO A 79 -5.10 -23.49 12.68
CA PRO A 79 -6.30 -24.18 13.12
C PRO A 79 -6.60 -23.89 14.60
N SER A 80 -7.81 -23.41 14.88
CA SER A 80 -8.29 -23.20 16.25
C SER A 80 -8.87 -24.49 16.83
N GLY A 81 -8.36 -24.94 17.98
CA GLY A 81 -8.97 -25.95 18.84
C GLY A 81 -9.74 -25.32 20.00
N GLU A 82 -10.45 -26.12 20.81
CA GLU A 82 -11.12 -25.60 22.02
C GLU A 82 -10.13 -24.84 22.91
N GLY A 83 -10.46 -23.58 23.22
CA GLY A 83 -9.64 -22.71 24.06
C GLY A 83 -8.42 -22.06 23.38
N VAL A 84 -8.17 -22.33 22.09
CA VAL A 84 -7.04 -21.76 21.35
C VAL A 84 -7.52 -20.62 20.46
N THR A 85 -6.96 -19.43 20.66
CA THR A 85 -7.20 -18.29 19.75
C THR A 85 -6.37 -18.50 18.48
N PRO A 86 -6.98 -18.53 17.29
CA PRO A 86 -6.23 -18.67 16.04
C PRO A 86 -5.29 -17.48 15.82
N GLU A 87 -4.07 -17.77 15.37
CA GLU A 87 -3.02 -16.81 15.06
C GLU A 87 -2.68 -16.83 13.58
N TYR A 88 -2.06 -15.77 13.06
CA TYR A 88 -1.59 -15.78 11.68
C TYR A 88 -0.34 -16.65 11.52
N ASP A 89 -0.36 -17.56 10.56
CA ASP A 89 0.82 -18.26 10.05
C ASP A 89 1.62 -17.29 9.15
N VAL A 90 2.43 -16.46 9.80
CA VAL A 90 3.19 -15.37 9.17
C VAL A 90 4.19 -15.91 8.15
N GLU A 91 4.88 -17.00 8.45
CA GLU A 91 5.90 -17.59 7.57
C GLU A 91 5.25 -18.12 6.29
N ARG A 92 4.15 -18.85 6.40
CA ARG A 92 3.39 -19.33 5.24
C ARG A 92 2.82 -18.19 4.43
N PHE A 93 2.31 -17.15 5.08
CA PHE A 93 1.80 -15.96 4.39
C PHE A 93 2.88 -15.27 3.56
N VAL A 94 4.05 -15.00 4.15
CA VAL A 94 5.18 -14.33 3.47
C VAL A 94 5.73 -15.18 2.34
N SER A 95 5.96 -16.48 2.58
CA SER A 95 6.47 -17.39 1.55
C SER A 95 5.51 -17.58 0.38
N SER A 96 4.19 -17.43 0.60
CA SER A 96 3.18 -17.62 -0.45
C SER A 96 2.85 -16.34 -1.21
N ASN A 97 2.79 -15.19 -0.53
CA ASN A 97 2.31 -13.93 -1.12
C ASN A 97 3.43 -12.94 -1.45
N LEU A 98 4.62 -13.14 -0.89
CA LEU A 98 5.79 -12.28 -1.07
C LEU A 98 7.00 -13.06 -1.62
N ASP A 99 6.73 -14.13 -2.36
CA ASP A 99 7.73 -14.79 -3.19
C ASP A 99 7.94 -13.97 -4.48
N PHE A 100 8.92 -13.08 -4.42
CA PHE A 100 9.36 -12.31 -5.57
C PHE A 100 10.25 -13.12 -6.55
N SER A 101 10.34 -14.43 -6.40
CA SER A 101 11.09 -15.35 -7.28
C SER A 101 12.57 -14.98 -7.41
N GLY A 102 13.18 -14.58 -6.29
CA GLY A 102 14.58 -14.14 -6.24
C GLY A 102 14.85 -12.75 -6.84
N ARG A 103 13.80 -12.02 -7.27
CA ARG A 103 13.96 -10.64 -7.75
C ARG A 103 14.27 -9.68 -6.60
N ASP A 104 15.08 -8.71 -6.95
CA ASP A 104 15.38 -7.51 -6.19
C ASP A 104 14.89 -6.27 -6.94
N PHE A 105 14.68 -5.19 -6.20
CA PHE A 105 14.03 -3.96 -6.66
C PHE A 105 14.88 -2.73 -6.36
N ASP A 106 14.89 -1.76 -7.27
CA ASP A 106 15.56 -0.47 -7.06
C ASP A 106 14.63 0.51 -6.33
N VAL A 107 13.32 0.37 -6.56
CA VAL A 107 12.28 1.20 -5.94
C VAL A 107 11.12 0.34 -5.45
N VAL A 108 10.63 0.63 -4.25
CA VAL A 108 9.38 0.10 -3.70
C VAL A 108 8.41 1.26 -3.45
N LEU A 109 7.26 1.23 -4.11
CA LEU A 109 6.12 2.10 -3.84
C LEU A 109 5.16 1.33 -2.93
N LEU A 110 5.38 1.42 -1.62
CA LEU A 110 4.42 0.94 -0.63
C LEU A 110 3.36 2.03 -0.44
N TRP A 111 2.12 1.80 -0.84
CA TRP A 111 1.07 2.79 -0.58
C TRP A 111 0.65 2.72 0.90
N ASP A 112 -0.63 2.81 1.19
CA ASP A 112 -1.19 2.73 2.54
C ASP A 112 -1.46 1.28 3.00
N THR A 113 -0.91 0.29 2.30
CA THR A 113 -1.18 -1.13 2.51
C THR A 113 -1.02 -1.58 3.97
N ALA A 114 -0.05 -1.04 4.70
CA ALA A 114 0.20 -1.41 6.10
C ALA A 114 -0.99 -1.17 7.04
N ASP A 115 -1.79 -0.13 6.78
CA ASP A 115 -2.95 0.25 7.60
C ASP A 115 -4.12 -0.72 7.43
N TYR A 116 -4.14 -1.50 6.33
CA TYR A 116 -5.18 -2.47 5.98
C TYR A 116 -4.76 -3.92 6.25
N LEU A 117 -3.58 -4.14 6.84
CA LEU A 117 -3.08 -5.48 7.15
C LEU A 117 -3.29 -5.86 8.63
N PRO A 118 -3.56 -7.15 8.92
CA PRO A 118 -3.47 -7.69 10.28
C PRO A 118 -2.11 -7.37 10.91
N LYS A 119 -2.10 -6.85 12.15
CA LYS A 119 -0.87 -6.40 12.84
C LYS A 119 0.25 -7.42 12.86
N GLN A 120 -0.10 -8.70 12.93
CA GLN A 120 0.84 -9.81 13.02
C GLN A 120 1.68 -9.95 11.74
N LEU A 121 1.14 -9.55 10.58
CA LEU A 121 1.81 -9.70 9.29
C LEU A 121 2.75 -8.52 8.98
N VAL A 122 2.46 -7.33 9.50
CA VAL A 122 3.11 -6.09 9.07
C VAL A 122 4.63 -6.10 9.28
N PRO A 123 5.18 -6.47 10.45
CA PRO A 123 6.64 -6.54 10.62
C PRO A 123 7.33 -7.42 9.57
N ALA A 124 6.78 -8.62 9.31
CA ALA A 124 7.35 -9.55 8.36
C ALA A 124 7.25 -9.07 6.91
N VAL A 125 6.21 -8.31 6.56
CA VAL A 125 6.11 -7.62 5.25
C VAL A 125 7.26 -6.61 5.10
N PHE A 126 7.51 -5.77 6.11
CA PHE A 126 8.59 -4.77 6.05
C PHE A 126 9.98 -5.43 6.01
N ASP A 127 10.22 -6.47 6.79
CA ASP A 127 11.46 -7.25 6.74
C ASP A 127 11.70 -7.85 5.36
N ARG A 128 10.64 -8.40 4.75
CA ARG A 128 10.71 -8.96 3.40
C ARG A 128 10.98 -7.88 2.36
N LEU A 129 10.29 -6.75 2.41
CA LEU A 129 10.49 -5.61 1.51
C LEU A 129 11.93 -5.07 1.60
N ARG A 130 12.47 -4.91 2.81
CA ARG A 130 13.87 -4.51 3.01
C ARG A 130 14.85 -5.53 2.42
N THR A 131 14.55 -6.82 2.52
CA THR A 131 15.41 -7.88 1.97
C THR A 131 15.51 -7.82 0.45
N VAL A 132 14.39 -7.54 -0.23
CA VAL A 132 14.33 -7.49 -1.71
C VAL A 132 14.61 -6.12 -2.31
N LEU A 133 14.58 -5.05 -1.52
CA LEU A 133 15.06 -3.74 -1.97
C LEU A 133 16.58 -3.77 -2.09
N ARG A 134 17.19 -3.34 -3.19
CA ARG A 134 18.66 -3.32 -3.34
C ARG A 134 19.34 -2.38 -2.35
N PRO A 135 20.64 -2.57 -2.05
CA PRO A 135 21.45 -1.52 -1.43
C PRO A 135 21.26 -0.19 -2.19
N ASP A 136 21.14 0.93 -1.45
CA ASP A 136 20.83 2.25 -1.99
C ASP A 136 19.44 2.40 -2.68
N GLY A 137 18.65 1.31 -2.72
CA GLY A 137 17.29 1.32 -3.23
C GLY A 137 16.36 2.17 -2.37
N ARG A 138 15.30 2.70 -2.98
CA ARG A 138 14.38 3.65 -2.33
C ARG A 138 13.02 3.05 -2.06
N LEU A 139 12.48 3.31 -0.87
CA LEU A 139 11.12 2.94 -0.50
C LEU A 139 10.32 4.20 -0.18
N LEU A 140 9.13 4.34 -0.77
CA LEU A 140 8.12 5.30 -0.39
C LEU A 140 6.95 4.55 0.26
N ALA A 141 6.60 4.88 1.50
CA ALA A 141 5.48 4.31 2.25
C ALA A 141 4.45 5.37 2.66
N PHE A 142 3.17 5.00 2.73
CA PHE A 142 2.11 5.86 3.28
C PHE A 142 1.49 5.23 4.52
N PHE A 143 1.13 6.07 5.50
CA PHE A 143 0.46 5.66 6.73
C PHE A 143 -0.62 6.66 7.10
N HIS A 144 -1.85 6.20 7.23
CA HIS A 144 -2.96 7.03 7.69
C HIS A 144 -2.78 7.44 9.15
N GLY A 145 -3.15 8.68 9.47
CA GLY A 145 -3.06 9.21 10.84
C GLY A 145 -4.32 9.04 11.68
N LYS A 146 -5.40 8.47 11.12
CA LYS A 146 -6.69 8.22 11.79
C LYS A 146 -7.41 7.04 11.11
N ILE A 147 -8.17 6.26 11.90
CA ILE A 147 -8.89 5.07 11.40
C ILE A 147 -10.13 5.45 10.59
N ASP A 148 -10.87 6.46 11.07
CA ASP A 148 -12.15 6.86 10.48
C ASP A 148 -12.13 8.29 9.94
N GLY A 149 -12.96 8.53 8.93
CA GLY A 149 -13.26 9.86 8.38
C GLY A 149 -13.04 9.95 6.88
N THR A 150 -13.20 11.16 6.34
CA THR A 150 -12.86 11.43 4.94
C THR A 150 -11.37 11.13 4.69
N GLY A 151 -11.09 10.39 3.61
CA GLY A 151 -9.73 10.02 3.19
C GLY A 151 -9.19 8.69 3.72
N THR A 152 -9.89 7.96 4.60
CA THR A 152 -9.42 6.66 5.14
C THR A 152 -9.89 5.46 4.33
N ARG A 153 -10.53 5.69 3.19
CA ARG A 153 -11.02 4.65 2.30
C ARG A 153 -9.87 4.03 1.52
N PHE A 154 -9.89 2.70 1.41
CA PHE A 154 -8.90 1.98 0.65
C PHE A 154 -8.89 2.46 -0.80
N SER A 155 -7.76 3.01 -1.23
CA SER A 155 -7.64 3.75 -2.46
C SER A 155 -6.48 3.23 -3.30
N ARG A 156 -6.68 3.26 -4.60
CA ARG A 156 -5.62 3.11 -5.58
C ARG A 156 -4.93 4.45 -5.76
N TYR A 157 -3.63 4.47 -5.57
CA TYR A 157 -2.78 5.63 -5.84
C TYR A 157 -2.32 5.60 -7.29
N GLN A 158 -2.52 6.71 -7.99
CA GLN A 158 -2.12 6.88 -9.37
C GLN A 158 -1.03 7.93 -9.49
N LEU A 159 0.08 7.52 -10.09
CA LEU A 159 1.21 8.40 -10.41
C LEU A 159 0.79 9.45 -11.44
N THR A 160 1.31 10.66 -11.27
CA THR A 160 1.18 11.74 -12.26
C THR A 160 2.56 12.26 -12.63
N ASN A 161 2.64 13.08 -13.68
CA ASN A 161 3.86 13.80 -14.05
C ASN A 161 4.10 15.06 -13.18
N THR A 162 3.31 15.25 -12.13
CA THR A 162 3.42 16.36 -11.19
C THR A 162 3.75 15.83 -9.78
N GLU A 163 3.90 16.74 -8.84
CA GLU A 163 4.01 16.47 -7.40
C GLU A 163 2.74 15.91 -6.74
N ASN A 164 1.65 15.75 -7.48
CA ASN A 164 0.40 15.19 -6.98
C ASN A 164 0.24 13.71 -7.35
N LEU A 165 -0.48 13.00 -6.50
CA LEU A 165 -1.00 11.66 -6.75
C LEU A 165 -2.52 11.74 -6.86
N ASP A 166 -3.09 11.00 -7.80
CA ASP A 166 -4.54 10.86 -7.91
C ASP A 166 -4.98 9.63 -7.12
N LEU A 167 -6.00 9.77 -6.28
CA LEU A 167 -6.55 8.70 -5.46
C LEU A 167 -7.91 8.32 -6.01
N ILE A 168 -8.08 7.04 -6.27
CA ILE A 168 -9.34 6.46 -6.72
C ILE A 168 -9.76 5.41 -5.71
N GLU A 169 -10.92 5.59 -5.07
CA GLU A 169 -11.47 4.56 -4.19
C GLU A 169 -11.49 3.20 -4.89
N SER A 170 -11.00 2.17 -4.23
CA SER A 170 -10.78 0.88 -4.86
C SER A 170 -10.99 -0.25 -3.87
N GLY A 171 -12.20 -0.83 -3.83
CA GLY A 171 -12.53 -1.93 -2.94
C GLY A 171 -13.01 -1.44 -1.56
N GLU A 172 -13.52 -2.38 -0.77
CA GLU A 172 -14.11 -2.10 0.56
C GLU A 172 -13.33 -2.85 1.63
N PHE A 173 -12.10 -2.41 1.90
CA PHE A 173 -11.29 -2.94 2.99
C PHE A 173 -11.29 -1.96 4.17
N PRO A 174 -11.69 -2.40 5.37
CA PRO A 174 -11.63 -1.54 6.54
C PRO A 174 -10.17 -1.30 6.91
N MET A 175 -9.86 -0.08 7.34
CA MET A 175 -8.60 0.17 7.99
C MET A 175 -8.55 -0.60 9.30
N LEU A 176 -7.47 -1.33 9.52
CA LEU A 176 -7.30 -2.17 10.70
C LEU A 176 -6.51 -1.45 11.79
N GLN A 177 -5.59 -0.57 11.39
CA GLN A 177 -4.66 0.07 12.31
C GLN A 177 -4.24 1.46 11.86
N VAL A 178 -3.78 2.25 12.84
CA VAL A 178 -2.98 3.45 12.66
C VAL A 178 -1.71 3.29 13.47
N TYR A 179 -0.57 3.56 12.85
CA TYR A 179 0.73 3.37 13.50
C TYR A 179 1.22 4.66 14.16
N PRO A 180 1.64 4.62 15.44
CA PRO A 180 2.35 5.74 16.06
C PRO A 180 3.74 5.89 15.44
N THR A 181 4.30 7.10 15.43
CA THR A 181 5.61 7.40 14.81
C THR A 181 6.70 6.43 15.24
N ARG A 182 6.81 6.11 16.53
CA ARG A 182 7.80 5.14 17.05
C ARG A 182 7.69 3.75 16.44
N GLN A 183 6.48 3.31 16.09
CA GLN A 183 6.29 2.02 15.44
C GLN A 183 6.64 2.09 13.96
N ILE A 184 6.32 3.21 13.29
CA ILE A 184 6.74 3.43 11.90
C ILE A 184 8.27 3.46 11.82
N GLU A 185 8.96 4.17 12.71
CA GLU A 185 10.43 4.21 12.77
C GLU A 185 11.05 2.80 12.87
N LYS A 186 10.43 1.90 13.65
CA LYS A 186 10.89 0.50 13.76
C LYS A 186 10.78 -0.27 12.44
N PHE A 187 9.75 0.00 11.63
CA PHE A 187 9.62 -0.64 10.31
C PHE A 187 10.74 -0.25 9.34
N PHE A 188 11.40 0.89 9.58
CA PHE A 188 12.51 1.41 8.80
C PHE A 188 13.87 1.29 9.51
N GLU A 189 13.95 0.49 10.58
CA GLU A 189 15.22 0.24 11.24
C GLU A 189 16.21 -0.46 10.30
N GLY A 190 17.46 0.03 10.29
CA GLY A 190 18.52 -0.50 9.42
C GLY A 190 18.44 -0.05 7.95
N TYR A 191 17.63 0.96 7.64
CA TYR A 191 17.78 1.78 6.44
C TYR A 191 18.86 2.85 6.68
N SER A 192 19.62 3.20 5.64
CA SER A 192 20.70 4.21 5.70
C SER A 192 20.18 5.63 5.90
N SER A 193 18.97 5.94 5.43
CA SER A 193 18.28 7.20 5.74
C SER A 193 16.76 7.03 5.74
N THR A 194 16.07 7.86 6.52
CA THR A 194 14.59 7.87 6.58
C THR A 194 14.09 9.29 6.81
N HIS A 195 13.16 9.75 5.97
CA HIS A 195 12.56 11.08 6.01
C HIS A 195 11.04 10.95 6.12
N PHE A 196 10.45 11.72 7.04
CA PHE A 196 9.02 11.73 7.31
C PHE A 196 8.40 13.05 6.82
N TYR A 197 7.27 12.93 6.13
CA TYR A 197 6.44 14.06 5.74
C TYR A 197 5.02 13.86 6.27
N LEU A 198 4.37 14.94 6.68
CA LEU A 198 2.97 14.93 7.09
C LEU A 198 2.14 15.72 6.08
N GLY A 199 1.21 15.05 5.42
CA GLY A 199 0.25 15.66 4.50
C GLY A 199 -0.87 16.40 5.23
N LYS A 200 -1.53 17.32 4.52
CA LYS A 200 -2.70 18.06 5.03
C LYS A 200 -3.91 17.16 5.30
N ASP A 201 -3.93 16.01 4.65
CA ASP A 201 -4.88 14.91 4.80
C ASP A 201 -4.62 14.02 6.03
N ASN A 202 -3.61 14.37 6.84
CA ASN A 202 -3.15 13.59 7.99
C ASN A 202 -2.55 12.22 7.61
N VAL A 203 -2.11 12.06 6.36
CA VAL A 203 -1.32 10.90 5.92
C VAL A 203 0.15 11.21 6.12
N ARG A 204 0.89 10.28 6.73
CA ARG A 204 2.35 10.33 6.83
C ARG A 204 2.96 9.63 5.63
N GLU A 205 3.95 10.26 5.04
CA GLU A 205 4.76 9.69 3.97
C GLU A 205 6.15 9.42 4.52
N VAL A 206 6.70 8.26 4.22
CA VAL A 206 8.06 7.90 4.60
C VAL A 206 8.87 7.59 3.36
N ILE A 207 9.97 8.31 3.17
CA ILE A 207 10.99 7.98 2.18
C ILE A 207 12.18 7.38 2.91
N ALA A 208 12.59 6.17 2.52
CA ALA A 208 13.75 5.51 3.06
C ALA A 208 14.71 5.04 1.96
N VAL A 209 16.00 5.00 2.28
CA VAL A 209 17.07 4.46 1.43
C VAL A 209 17.68 3.27 2.16
N ARG A 210 17.78 2.10 1.51
CA ARG A 210 18.32 0.89 2.16
C ARG A 210 19.75 1.09 2.63
#